data_AF-A0AAC9FS58-F1
#
_entry.id   AF-A0AAC9FS58-F1
#
_cell.length_a   1.000
_cell.length_b   1.000
_cell.length_c   1.000
_cell.angle_alpha   90.00
_cell.angle_beta   90.00
_cell.angle_gamma   90.00
#
_symmetry.space_group_name_H-M   'P 1'
#
loop_
_entity.id
_entity.type
_entity.pdbx_description
1 polymer ?
#
loop_
_entity_poly.entity_id
_entity_poly.type
_entity_poly.pdbx_seq_one_letter_code
_entity_poly.pdbx_strand_id
1 'polypeptide(L)'
;MLPGGKPRSSETLSDAARRELTEETGIVCRAVRPLFQFAGGNKQHHVFVADIEASAIARPAQEIARCAWFDRQAIASIDCSRPTPFIVRRALKVLDDERYVMAYMEAMLLQAAA
;
A
#
# COMPACT_ATOMS: atom_id res chain seq x y z
N MET A 1 2.34 2.28 -11.55
CA MET A 1 2.20 1.06 -10.71
C MET A 1 2.05 1.49 -9.26
N LEU A 2 1.67 0.57 -8.37
CA LEU A 2 1.81 0.79 -6.92
C LEU A 2 3.21 0.33 -6.49
N PRO A 3 3.81 0.89 -5.43
CA PRO A 3 5.06 0.39 -4.88
C PRO A 3 4.94 -1.08 -4.48
N GLY A 4 5.98 -1.87 -4.78
CA GLY A 4 6.00 -3.27 -4.39
C GLY A 4 6.88 -4.15 -5.26
N GLY A 5 7.38 -5.22 -4.65
CA GLY A 5 8.28 -6.16 -5.27
C GLY A 5 8.23 -7.53 -4.60
N LYS A 6 9.17 -8.40 -4.99
CA LYS A 6 9.25 -9.75 -4.44
C LYS A 6 9.93 -9.70 -3.07
N PRO A 7 9.41 -10.40 -2.05
CA PRO A 7 10.12 -10.53 -0.78
C PRO A 7 11.52 -11.12 -0.98
N ARG A 8 12.49 -10.58 -0.25
CA ARG A 8 13.85 -11.14 -0.19
C ARG A 8 13.85 -12.40 0.69
N SER A 9 14.91 -13.20 0.59
CA SER A 9 15.10 -14.35 1.49
C SER A 9 15.03 -13.88 2.94
N SER A 10 14.30 -14.61 3.79
CA SER A 10 14.04 -14.31 5.22
C SER A 10 13.20 -13.07 5.55
N GLU A 11 12.72 -12.34 4.54
CA GLU A 11 11.86 -11.17 4.73
C GLU A 11 10.38 -11.59 4.88
N THR A 12 9.65 -11.02 5.84
CA THR A 12 8.20 -11.18 5.89
C THR A 12 7.53 -10.39 4.76
N LEU A 13 6.30 -10.72 4.38
CA LEU A 13 5.59 -9.96 3.34
C LEU A 13 5.38 -8.49 3.74
N SER A 14 5.18 -8.23 5.04
CA SER A 14 5.06 -6.88 5.58
C SER A 14 6.37 -6.11 5.50
N ASP A 15 7.49 -6.75 5.84
CA ASP A 15 8.82 -6.14 5.74
C ASP A 15 9.14 -5.79 4.28
N ALA A 16 8.80 -6.69 3.34
CA ALA A 16 8.93 -6.42 1.91
C ALA A 16 8.10 -5.21 1.48
N ALA A 17 6.83 -5.13 1.88
CA ALA A 17 5.98 -3.99 1.53
C ALA A 17 6.54 -2.65 2.07
N ARG A 18 7.06 -2.66 3.30
CA ARG A 18 7.70 -1.47 3.91
C ARG A 18 8.98 -1.07 3.20
N ARG A 19 9.83 -2.06 2.89
CA ARG A 19 11.08 -1.83 2.17
C ARG A 19 10.81 -1.24 0.80
N GLU A 20 9.96 -1.88 -0.01
CA GLU A 20 9.66 -1.44 -1.38
C GLU A 20 9.05 -0.03 -1.40
N LEU A 21 8.15 0.30 -0.45
CA LEU A 21 7.65 1.66 -0.30
C LEU A 21 8.78 2.67 -0.11
N THR A 22 9.73 2.36 0.78
CA THR A 22 10.88 3.23 1.07
C THR A 22 11.82 3.32 -0.13
N GLU A 23 12.12 2.18 -0.75
CA GLU A 23 13.06 2.04 -1.86
C GLU A 23 12.59 2.77 -3.13
N GLU A 24 11.30 2.70 -3.45
CA GLU A 24 10.73 3.26 -4.68
C GLU A 24 10.30 4.73 -4.54
N THR A 25 9.93 5.17 -3.33
CA THR A 25 9.28 6.48 -3.10
C THR A 25 9.95 7.35 -2.04
N GLY A 26 10.93 6.82 -1.30
CA GLY A 26 11.54 7.51 -0.16
C GLY A 26 10.63 7.69 1.05
N ILE A 27 9.39 7.16 1.01
CA ILE A 27 8.42 7.30 2.11
C ILE A 27 8.70 6.24 3.16
N VAL A 28 8.89 6.70 4.40
CA VAL A 28 8.91 5.84 5.59
C VAL A 28 7.53 5.85 6.23
N CYS A 29 6.95 4.67 6.41
CA CYS A 29 5.68 4.50 7.11
C CYS A 29 5.89 4.22 8.61
N ARG A 30 4.88 4.48 9.43
CA ARG A 30 4.87 4.06 10.84
C ARG A 30 4.50 2.57 10.93
N ALA A 31 3.47 2.16 10.21
CA ALA A 31 2.99 0.79 10.17
C ALA A 31 2.63 0.36 8.73
N VAL A 32 2.66 -0.95 8.50
CA VAL A 32 2.05 -1.59 7.32
C VAL A 32 1.15 -2.71 7.80
N ARG A 33 -0.03 -2.84 7.19
CA ARG A 33 -1.04 -3.83 7.59
C ARG A 33 -1.57 -4.58 6.38
N PRO A 34 -1.71 -5.91 6.45
CA PRO A 34 -2.34 -6.67 5.37
C PRO A 34 -3.77 -6.18 5.15
N LEU A 35 -4.15 -6.00 3.88
CA LEU A 35 -5.50 -5.59 3.50
C LEU A 35 -6.25 -6.74 2.83
N PHE A 36 -5.68 -7.36 1.80
CA PHE A 36 -6.21 -8.56 1.15
C PHE A 36 -5.18 -9.18 0.20
N GLN A 37 -5.52 -10.34 -0.34
CA GLN A 37 -4.82 -10.96 -1.47
C GLN A 37 -5.61 -10.77 -2.77
N PHE A 38 -4.90 -10.57 -3.88
CA PHE A 38 -5.48 -10.41 -5.23
C PHE A 38 -4.72 -11.28 -6.24
N ALA A 39 -5.42 -12.24 -6.84
CA ALA A 39 -4.88 -13.06 -7.92
C ALA A 39 -4.97 -12.29 -9.25
N GLY A 40 -3.83 -12.02 -9.88
CA GLY A 40 -3.73 -11.31 -11.16
C GLY A 40 -2.88 -12.09 -12.15
N GLY A 41 -3.51 -12.71 -13.14
CA GLY A 41 -2.80 -13.57 -14.11
C GLY A 41 -2.08 -14.72 -13.41
N ASN A 42 -0.75 -14.78 -13.52
CA ASN A 42 0.10 -15.78 -12.87
C ASN A 42 0.72 -15.31 -11.54
N LYS A 43 0.31 -14.15 -11.02
CA LYS A 43 0.85 -13.58 -9.78
C LYS A 43 -0.21 -13.52 -8.68
N GLN A 44 0.20 -13.80 -7.45
CA GLN A 44 -0.56 -13.50 -6.25
C GLN A 44 -0.02 -12.21 -5.62
N HIS A 45 -0.86 -11.18 -5.57
CA HIS A 45 -0.53 -9.91 -4.95
C HIS A 45 -1.00 -9.93 -3.49
N HIS A 46 -0.08 -9.74 -2.57
CA HIS A 46 -0.38 -9.45 -1.17
C HIS A 46 -0.42 -7.93 -1.00
N VAL A 47 -1.60 -7.39 -0.73
CA VAL A 47 -1.84 -5.95 -0.70
C VAL A 47 -1.86 -5.46 0.74
N PHE A 48 -1.15 -4.37 0.98
CA PHE A 48 -0.99 -3.74 2.28
C PHE A 48 -1.49 -2.30 2.23
N VAL A 49 -1.93 -1.79 3.38
CA VAL A 49 -2.10 -0.36 3.63
C VAL A 49 -0.94 0.12 4.51
N ALA A 50 -0.37 1.27 4.18
CA ALA A 50 0.73 1.88 4.92
C ALA A 50 0.25 3.15 5.62
N ASP A 51 0.55 3.25 6.91
CA ASP A 51 0.25 4.43 7.71
C ASP A 51 1.45 5.38 7.60
N ILE A 52 1.26 6.54 6.97
CA ILE A 52 2.32 7.50 6.64
C ILE A 52 2.04 8.87 7.26
N GLU A 53 3.05 9.74 7.29
CA GLU A 53 2.84 11.13 7.64
C GLU A 53 1.96 11.83 6.58
N ALA A 54 1.01 12.66 7.02
CA ALA A 54 0.16 13.43 6.10
C ALA A 54 0.97 14.39 5.21
N SER A 55 2.15 14.80 5.67
CA SER A 55 3.11 15.64 4.95
C SER A 55 4.13 14.85 4.11
N ALA A 56 3.97 13.53 3.97
CA ALA A 56 4.92 12.69 3.24
C ALA A 56 5.03 13.12 1.77
N ILE A 57 6.27 13.41 1.35
CA ILE A 57 6.59 13.78 -0.03
C ILE A 57 7.17 12.56 -0.73
N ALA A 58 6.45 12.02 -1.72
CA ALA A 58 6.95 10.94 -2.57
C ALA A 58 8.07 11.47 -3.48
N ARG A 59 9.22 10.80 -3.46
CA ARG A 59 10.35 11.08 -4.35
C ARG A 59 10.77 9.82 -5.09
N PRO A 60 10.87 9.85 -6.43
CA PRO A 60 11.27 8.66 -7.18
C PRO A 60 12.69 8.26 -6.80
N ALA A 61 12.92 6.96 -6.64
CA ALA A 61 14.23 6.39 -6.31
C ALA A 61 14.42 5.02 -6.98
N GLN A 62 15.67 4.53 -6.95
CA GLN A 62 16.10 3.30 -7.61
C GLN A 62 15.66 3.21 -9.08
N GLU A 63 14.84 2.24 -9.46
CA GLU A 63 14.36 2.03 -10.82
C GLU A 63 13.19 2.95 -11.22
N ILE A 64 12.61 3.69 -10.26
CA ILE A 64 11.44 4.51 -10.50
C ILE A 64 11.83 5.86 -11.09
N ALA A 65 11.36 6.14 -12.31
CA ALA A 65 11.63 7.41 -12.98
C ALA A 65 10.77 8.57 -12.45
N ARG A 66 9.53 8.29 -12.03
CA ARG A 66 8.56 9.28 -11.54
C ARG A 66 7.59 8.62 -10.55
N CYS A 67 7.24 9.34 -9.49
CA CYS A 67 6.13 8.99 -8.60
C CYS A 67 5.30 10.23 -8.31
N ALA A 68 4.01 10.05 -8.02
CA ALA A 68 3.11 11.13 -7.67
C ALA A 68 1.96 10.61 -6.80
N TRP A 69 1.38 11.53 -6.03
CA TRP A 69 0.09 11.33 -5.40
C TRP A 69 -1.02 11.52 -6.43
N PHE A 70 -1.99 10.62 -6.45
CA PHE A 70 -3.15 10.71 -7.33
C PHE A 70 -4.42 10.72 -6.49
N ASP A 71 -5.36 11.60 -6.86
CA ASP A 71 -6.69 11.57 -6.27
C ASP A 71 -7.40 10.26 -6.63
N ARG A 72 -8.25 9.77 -5.72
CA ARG A 72 -9.07 8.58 -5.91
C ARG A 72 -9.83 8.57 -7.24
N GLN A 73 -10.33 9.72 -7.68
CA GLN A 73 -11.11 9.87 -8.90
C GLN A 73 -10.24 9.79 -10.16
N ALA A 74 -8.96 10.18 -10.07
CA ALA A 74 -8.02 10.14 -11.19
C ALA A 74 -7.60 8.72 -11.56
N ILE A 75 -7.79 7.73 -10.68
CA ILE A 75 -7.26 6.37 -10.86
C ILE A 75 -7.83 5.68 -12.10
N ALA A 76 -9.06 5.99 -12.47
CA ALA A 76 -9.69 5.44 -13.67
C ALA A 76 -9.06 5.94 -14.99
N SER A 77 -8.33 7.06 -14.97
CA SER A 77 -7.71 7.67 -16.15
C SER A 77 -6.19 7.48 -16.22
N ILE A 78 -5.57 6.82 -15.23
CA ILE A 78 -4.13 6.56 -15.22
C ILE A 78 -3.83 5.31 -16.05
N ASP A 79 -2.94 5.46 -17.03
CA ASP A 79 -2.34 4.31 -17.70
C ASP A 79 -1.44 3.54 -16.72
N CYS A 80 -1.81 2.29 -16.43
CA CYS A 80 -1.14 1.46 -15.46
C CYS A 80 -1.28 -0.02 -15.80
N SER A 81 -0.52 -0.86 -15.10
CA SER A 81 -0.59 -2.31 -15.31
C SER A 81 -2.00 -2.83 -15.02
N ARG A 82 -2.41 -3.85 -15.79
CA ARG A 82 -3.76 -4.45 -15.70
C ARG A 82 -4.27 -4.72 -14.28
N PRO A 83 -3.50 -5.24 -13.29
CA PRO A 83 -4.04 -5.48 -11.96
C PRO A 83 -4.23 -4.22 -11.11
N THR A 84 -3.50 -3.12 -11.39
CA THR A 84 -3.50 -1.92 -10.53
C THR A 84 -4.89 -1.31 -10.32
N PRO A 85 -5.72 -1.05 -11.36
CA PRO A 85 -7.04 -0.46 -11.16
C PRO A 85 -7.97 -1.32 -10.29
N PHE A 86 -7.88 -2.65 -10.40
CA PHE A 86 -8.70 -3.57 -9.62
C PHE A 86 -8.27 -3.61 -8.16
N ILE A 87 -6.96 -3.66 -7.91
CA ILE A 87 -6.38 -3.60 -6.55
C ILE A 87 -6.82 -2.31 -5.87
N VAL A 88 -6.62 -1.15 -6.52
CA VAL A 88 -6.97 0.12 -5.89
C VAL A 88 -8.48 0.24 -5.65
N ARG A 89 -9.31 -0.13 -6.63
CA ARG A 89 -10.77 -0.11 -6.45
C ARG A 89 -11.23 -0.97 -5.27
N ARG A 90 -10.63 -2.16 -5.11
CA ARG A 90 -10.92 -3.03 -3.97
C ARG A 90 -10.41 -2.44 -2.66
N ALA A 91 -9.21 -1.87 -2.64
CA ALA A 91 -8.64 -1.20 -1.48
C ALA A 91 -9.52 -0.06 -0.99
N LEU A 92 -9.97 0.82 -1.89
CA LEU A 92 -10.87 1.92 -1.52
C LEU A 92 -12.18 1.41 -0.93
N LYS A 93 -12.79 0.36 -1.50
CA LYS A 93 -14.00 -0.25 -0.91
C LYS A 93 -13.78 -0.79 0.50
N VAL A 94 -12.62 -1.39 0.77
CA VAL A 94 -12.29 -1.91 2.11
C VAL A 94 -12.04 -0.75 3.08
N LEU A 95 -11.32 0.29 2.65
CA LEU A 95 -10.96 1.43 3.48
C LEU A 95 -12.14 2.37 3.76
N ASP A 96 -13.14 2.41 2.87
CA ASP A 96 -14.40 3.13 3.09
C ASP A 96 -15.38 2.36 4.01
N ASP A 97 -15.14 1.08 4.29
CA ASP A 97 -16.03 0.29 5.14
C ASP A 97 -15.84 0.69 6.60
N GLU A 98 -16.84 1.34 7.18
CA GLU A 98 -16.82 1.80 8.57
C GLU A 98 -16.43 0.69 9.55
N ARG A 99 -16.82 -0.57 9.29
CA ARG A 99 -16.47 -1.68 10.18
C ARG A 99 -14.97 -1.94 10.20
N TYR A 100 -14.31 -1.78 9.05
CA TYR A 100 -12.85 -1.88 8.95
C TYR A 100 -12.19 -0.71 9.68
N VAL A 101 -12.70 0.52 9.50
CA VAL A 101 -12.16 1.72 10.16
C VAL A 101 -12.29 1.62 11.67
N MET A 102 -13.45 1.20 12.19
CA MET A 102 -13.67 1.04 13.63
C MET A 102 -12.78 -0.04 14.23
N ALA A 103 -12.69 -1.22 13.59
CA ALA A 103 -11.78 -2.29 14.04
C ALA A 103 -10.31 -1.85 14.02
N TYR A 104 -9.92 -1.02 13.05
CA TYR A 104 -8.58 -0.45 12.99
C TYR A 104 -8.31 0.53 14.14
N MET A 105 -9.24 1.43 14.42
CA MET A 105 -9.10 2.39 15.53
C MET A 105 -9.02 1.68 16.88
N GLU A 106 -9.82 0.64 17.09
CA GLU A 106 -9.75 -0.18 18.30
C GLU A 106 -8.38 -0.86 18.46
N ALA A 107 -7.87 -1.49 17.38
CA ALA A 107 -6.54 -2.12 17.40
C ALA A 107 -5.41 -1.12 17.69
N MET A 108 -5.49 0.10 17.14
CA MET A 108 -4.53 1.17 17.43
C MET A 108 -4.56 1.62 18.90
N LEU A 109 -5.76 1.80 19.46
CA LEU A 109 -5.91 2.20 20.86
C LEU A 109 -5.35 1.13 21.81
N LEU A 110 -5.57 -0.15 21.51
CA LEU A 110 -5.02 -1.26 22.29
C LEU A 110 -3.48 -1.30 22.24
N GLN A 111 -2.88 -1.01 21.09
CA GLN A 111 -1.42 -0.95 20.95
C GLN A 111 -0.79 0.28 21.60
N ALA A 112 -1.53 1.40 21.73
CA ALA A 112 -1.05 2.60 22.41
C ALA A 112 -1.17 2.51 23.94
N ALA A 113 -1.96 1.58 24.46
CA ALA A 113 -2.21 1.37 25.89
C ALA A 113 -1.30 0.30 26.54
N ALA A 114 -0.41 -0.32 25.75
CA ALA A 114 0.53 -1.37 26.17
C ALA A 114 1.98 -0.88 26.11
#